data_AF-A0A961BHJ2-F1
#
_entry.id   AF-A0A961BHJ2-F1
#
_cell.length_a   1.000
_cell.length_b   1.000
_cell.length_c   1.000
_cell.angle_alpha   90.00
_cell.angle_beta   90.00
_cell.angle_gamma   90.00
#
_symmetry.space_group_name_H-M   'P 1'
#
loop_
_entity.id
_entity.type
_entity.pdbx_description
1 polymer ?
#
loop_
_entity_poly.entity_id
_entity_poly.type
_entity_poly.pdbx_seq_one_letter_code
_entity_poly.pdbx_strand_id
1 'polypeptide(L)'
;MWKVFLVISMVVLGGAGFLGYQNQEKLKETYGARVSTEKSLGLARDDLEKTKGEVVQIVKAIEDVVVEIEKVQTQKSGLETTKQDDMIKLTELKNQLEGSNAELAKAKEFLALVPEIEKVKEDLMKNEQRILELQQAVANAEASIAQANLQQQKVEEFANEKAALLADIAAGRIRGEFASSIKKAFNDWGFVIIEGGSEQGVVKLAQLDVVRGGQPICKLLVTSVEPGEAAAEVIPGSLTPGQIIQEGDTVTKAAVPNVPVAPAAPAGGEAPAGAPPAEGAAPAGAPAMDPFGAPAAPAAPAAPAGAPAMDPFGAPPAAAPAGAAPAAMDPFGAPAAPAAPATPATPPAAGAPADPFAPAPGAPATPTPPAKPADPFAP
;
A
#
# COMPACT_ATOMS: atom_id res chain seq x y z
N MET A 1 170.50 -9.83 17.14
CA MET A 1 169.42 -10.83 17.02
C MET A 1 168.18 -10.47 17.85
N TRP A 2 168.27 -10.25 19.18
CA TRP A 2 167.11 -9.93 20.06
C TRP A 2 166.19 -8.79 19.59
N LYS A 3 166.76 -7.67 19.12
CA LYS A 3 165.98 -6.50 18.64
C LYS A 3 165.12 -6.82 17.40
N VAL A 4 165.56 -7.75 16.55
CA VAL A 4 164.83 -8.15 15.32
C VAL A 4 163.63 -9.02 15.67
N PHE A 5 163.78 -9.95 16.63
CA PHE A 5 162.66 -10.76 17.13
C PHE A 5 161.57 -9.92 17.82
N LEU A 6 161.95 -8.85 18.53
CA LEU A 6 161.01 -7.94 19.19
C LEU A 6 160.18 -7.14 18.18
N VAL A 7 160.81 -6.65 17.11
CA VAL A 7 160.11 -5.94 16.02
C VAL A 7 159.13 -6.88 15.29
N ILE A 8 159.55 -8.11 14.97
CA ILE A 8 158.66 -9.11 14.34
C ILE A 8 157.49 -9.46 15.26
N SER A 9 157.73 -9.64 16.56
CA SER A 9 156.67 -9.90 17.54
C SER A 9 155.67 -8.74 17.63
N MET A 10 156.14 -7.49 17.58
CA MET A 10 155.26 -6.32 17.59
C MET A 10 154.39 -6.23 16.32
N VAL A 11 154.94 -6.58 15.15
CA VAL A 11 154.18 -6.62 13.88
C VAL A 11 153.14 -7.75 13.91
N VAL A 12 153.49 -8.92 14.45
CA VAL A 12 152.55 -10.04 14.60
C VAL A 12 151.43 -9.70 15.60
N LEU A 13 151.75 -9.06 16.73
CA LEU A 13 150.76 -8.60 17.70
C LEU A 13 149.87 -7.48 17.14
N GLY A 14 150.43 -6.55 16.37
CA GLY A 14 149.67 -5.50 15.68
C GLY A 14 148.73 -6.08 14.61
N GLY A 15 149.21 -7.05 13.82
CA GLY A 15 148.40 -7.76 12.82
C GLY A 15 147.27 -8.59 13.46
N ALA A 16 147.56 -9.30 14.55
CA ALA A 16 146.56 -10.03 15.33
C ALA A 16 145.53 -9.09 15.97
N GLY A 17 145.96 -7.93 16.47
CA GLY A 17 145.08 -6.88 16.99
C GLY A 17 144.15 -6.30 15.92
N PHE A 18 144.66 -6.06 14.71
CA PHE A 18 143.87 -5.56 13.57
C PHE A 18 142.87 -6.60 13.06
N LEU A 19 143.28 -7.86 12.91
CA LEU A 19 142.39 -8.97 12.56
C LEU A 19 141.33 -9.20 13.64
N GLY A 20 141.70 -9.09 14.91
CA GLY A 20 140.78 -9.13 16.05
C GLY A 20 139.76 -8.00 16.00
N TYR A 21 140.20 -6.78 15.69
CA TYR A 21 139.32 -5.61 15.53
C TYR A 21 138.34 -5.78 14.36
N GLN A 22 138.81 -6.20 13.17
CA GLN A 22 137.93 -6.46 12.03
C GLN A 22 136.93 -7.59 12.30
N ASN A 23 137.36 -8.66 12.99
CA ASN A 23 136.47 -9.75 13.35
C ASN A 23 135.44 -9.29 14.40
N GLN A 24 135.84 -8.44 15.35
CA GLN A 24 134.94 -7.84 16.33
C GLN A 24 133.92 -6.91 15.67
N GLU A 25 134.30 -6.17 14.63
CA GLU A 25 133.42 -5.29 13.87
C GLU A 25 132.38 -6.09 13.07
N LYS A 26 132.80 -7.16 12.38
CA LYS A 26 131.88 -8.10 11.69
C LYS A 26 130.98 -8.88 12.65
N LEU A 27 131.48 -9.26 13.83
CA LEU A 27 130.67 -9.88 14.89
C LEU A 27 129.61 -8.92 15.41
N LYS A 28 129.95 -7.64 15.61
CA LYS A 28 128.98 -6.60 16.01
C LYS A 28 127.95 -6.36 14.91
N GLU A 29 128.34 -6.35 13.65
CA GLU A 29 127.44 -6.17 12.51
C GLU A 29 126.49 -7.36 12.34
N THR A 30 126.99 -8.59 12.39
CA THR A 30 126.16 -9.81 12.30
C THR A 30 125.24 -9.99 13.51
N TYR A 31 125.70 -9.63 14.71
CA TYR A 31 124.85 -9.57 15.90
C TYR A 31 123.77 -8.49 15.75
N GLY A 32 124.14 -7.27 15.32
CA GLY A 32 123.20 -6.19 15.04
C GLY A 32 122.16 -6.55 13.97
N ALA A 33 122.58 -7.23 12.90
CA ALA A 33 121.70 -7.71 11.84
C ALA A 33 120.75 -8.82 12.32
N ARG A 34 121.23 -9.77 13.14
CA ARG A 34 120.37 -10.78 13.78
C ARG A 34 119.36 -10.15 14.72
N VAL A 35 119.79 -9.24 15.59
CA VAL A 35 118.91 -8.51 16.51
C VAL A 35 117.86 -7.71 15.74
N SER A 36 118.23 -7.05 14.64
CA SER A 36 117.30 -6.34 13.76
C SER A 36 116.30 -7.29 13.09
N THR A 37 116.77 -8.45 12.64
CA THR A 37 115.93 -9.47 11.99
C THR A 37 114.95 -10.07 13.00
N GLU A 38 115.40 -10.43 14.19
CA GLU A 38 114.56 -10.91 15.29
C GLU A 38 113.51 -9.88 15.68
N LYS A 39 113.89 -8.60 15.75
CA LYS A 39 112.93 -7.50 16.00
C LYS A 39 111.89 -7.38 14.88
N SER A 40 112.31 -7.43 13.60
CA SER A 40 111.36 -7.40 12.48
C SER A 40 110.45 -8.62 12.41
N LEU A 41 110.95 -9.79 12.82
CA LEU A 41 110.18 -11.03 12.89
C LEU A 41 109.18 -10.99 14.04
N GLY A 42 109.56 -10.40 15.18
CA GLY A 42 108.64 -10.09 16.28
C GLY A 42 107.51 -9.17 15.83
N LEU A 43 107.84 -8.04 15.20
CA LEU A 43 106.83 -7.10 14.67
C LEU A 43 105.92 -7.76 13.62
N ALA A 44 106.48 -8.53 12.69
CA ALA A 44 105.68 -9.25 11.70
C ALA A 44 104.76 -10.30 12.33
N ARG A 45 105.16 -10.93 13.44
CA ARG A 45 104.29 -11.83 14.21
C ARG A 45 103.18 -11.07 14.93
N ASP A 46 103.50 -9.94 15.56
CA ASP A 46 102.52 -9.11 16.25
C ASP A 46 101.46 -8.56 15.27
N ASP A 47 101.88 -8.12 14.08
CA ASP A 47 100.98 -7.63 13.04
C ASP A 47 100.12 -8.76 12.43
N LEU A 48 100.68 -9.97 12.29
CA LEU A 48 99.92 -11.14 11.87
C LEU A 48 98.86 -11.52 12.92
N GLU A 49 99.20 -11.46 14.20
CA GLU A 49 98.27 -11.71 15.30
C GLU A 49 97.15 -10.66 15.36
N LYS A 50 97.48 -9.37 15.20
CA LYS A 50 96.48 -8.30 15.06
C LYS A 50 95.57 -8.51 13.86
N THR A 51 96.14 -8.78 12.69
CA THR A 51 95.37 -9.01 11.45
C THR A 51 94.44 -10.21 11.59
N LYS A 52 94.88 -11.30 12.22
CA LYS A 52 94.01 -12.44 12.55
C LYS A 52 92.88 -12.03 13.50
N GLY A 53 93.18 -11.23 14.52
CA GLY A 53 92.17 -10.68 15.42
C GLY A 53 91.12 -9.83 14.69
N GLU A 54 91.55 -8.94 13.80
CA GLU A 54 90.67 -8.11 12.96
C GLU A 54 89.82 -8.96 12.00
N VAL A 55 90.40 -9.98 11.36
CA VAL A 55 89.64 -10.90 10.50
C VAL A 55 88.56 -11.62 11.29
N VAL A 56 88.85 -12.10 12.50
CA VAL A 56 87.83 -12.72 13.37
C VAL A 56 86.72 -11.73 13.73
N GLN A 57 87.07 -10.48 14.03
CA GLN A 57 86.06 -9.44 14.31
C GLN A 57 85.21 -9.11 13.09
N ILE A 58 85.81 -9.01 11.90
CA ILE A 58 85.08 -8.75 10.64
C ILE A 58 84.16 -9.92 10.31
N VAL A 59 84.62 -11.16 10.46
CA VAL A 59 83.78 -12.36 10.25
C VAL A 59 82.58 -12.34 11.19
N LYS A 60 82.80 -12.04 12.48
CA LYS A 60 81.71 -11.91 13.44
C LYS A 60 80.73 -10.79 13.08
N ALA A 61 81.24 -9.62 12.66
CA ALA A 61 80.40 -8.52 12.22
C ALA A 61 79.58 -8.86 10.96
N ILE A 62 80.15 -9.65 10.03
CA ILE A 62 79.41 -10.15 8.85
C ILE A 62 78.30 -11.10 9.29
N GLU A 63 78.56 -12.03 10.21
CA GLU A 63 77.54 -12.94 10.76
C GLU A 63 76.40 -12.16 11.43
N ASP A 64 76.71 -11.16 12.26
CA ASP A 64 75.71 -10.31 12.92
C ASP A 64 74.86 -9.54 11.89
N VAL A 65 75.48 -8.97 10.85
CA VAL A 65 74.76 -8.27 9.76
C VAL A 65 73.87 -9.22 8.96
N VAL A 66 74.29 -10.46 8.71
CA VAL A 66 73.46 -11.46 8.03
C VAL A 66 72.20 -11.78 8.85
N VAL A 67 72.33 -11.96 10.17
CA VAL A 67 71.19 -12.17 11.06
C VAL A 67 70.24 -10.97 11.07
N GLU A 68 70.77 -9.74 11.05
CA GLU A 68 69.95 -8.53 10.94
C GLU A 68 69.20 -8.45 9.60
N ILE A 69 69.85 -8.80 8.48
CA ILE A 69 69.21 -8.85 7.16
C ILE A 69 68.05 -9.85 7.15
N GLU A 70 68.24 -11.06 7.69
CA GLU A 70 67.18 -12.07 7.77
C GLU A 70 65.99 -11.60 8.63
N LYS A 71 66.28 -10.92 9.75
CA LYS A 71 65.26 -10.33 10.62
C LYS A 71 64.49 -9.22 9.91
N VAL A 72 65.17 -8.30 9.25
CA VAL A 72 64.54 -7.21 8.48
C VAL A 72 63.71 -7.78 7.32
N GLN A 73 64.18 -8.82 6.67
CA GLN A 73 63.46 -9.48 5.57
C GLN A 73 62.17 -10.17 6.05
N THR A 74 62.21 -10.79 7.23
CA THR A 74 61.03 -11.39 7.88
C THR A 74 60.05 -10.32 8.34
N GLN A 75 60.53 -9.22 8.92
CA GLN A 75 59.67 -8.07 9.26
C GLN A 75 59.01 -7.48 8.01
N LYS A 76 59.76 -7.31 6.93
CA LYS A 76 59.23 -6.80 5.66
C LYS A 76 58.14 -7.70 5.10
N SER A 77 58.32 -9.03 5.10
CA SER A 77 57.26 -9.93 4.63
C SER A 77 56.03 -9.88 5.54
N GLY A 78 56.22 -9.79 6.86
CA GLY A 78 55.12 -9.62 7.82
C GLY A 78 54.31 -8.35 7.59
N LEU A 79 54.98 -7.20 7.40
CA LEU A 79 54.30 -5.93 7.09
C LEU A 79 53.58 -5.97 5.75
N GLU A 80 54.15 -6.61 4.72
CA GLU A 80 53.48 -6.73 3.41
C GLU A 80 52.20 -7.57 3.52
N THR A 81 52.21 -8.66 4.29
CA THR A 81 51.01 -9.45 4.58
C THR A 81 49.97 -8.62 5.34
N THR A 82 50.35 -7.92 6.41
CA THR A 82 49.42 -7.07 7.17
C THR A 82 48.82 -5.96 6.29
N LYS A 83 49.62 -5.36 5.41
CA LYS A 83 49.16 -4.34 4.47
C LYS A 83 48.17 -4.91 3.45
N GLN A 84 48.37 -6.13 2.97
CA GLN A 84 47.40 -6.82 2.11
C GLN A 84 46.09 -7.11 2.87
N ASP A 85 46.18 -7.63 4.09
CA ASP A 85 45.00 -7.89 4.93
C ASP A 85 44.20 -6.61 5.20
N ASP A 86 44.87 -5.51 5.50
CA ASP A 86 44.22 -4.23 5.76
C ASP A 86 43.64 -3.62 4.47
N MET A 87 44.26 -3.82 3.30
CA MET A 87 43.64 -3.45 2.01
C MET A 87 42.37 -4.25 1.71
N ILE A 88 42.36 -5.55 2.02
CA ILE A 88 41.19 -6.42 1.87
C ILE A 88 40.07 -5.92 2.80
N LYS A 89 40.37 -5.72 4.09
CA LYS A 89 39.40 -5.16 5.06
C LYS A 89 38.88 -3.80 4.62
N LEU A 90 39.74 -2.90 4.13
CA LEU A 90 39.33 -1.58 3.68
C LEU A 90 38.37 -1.67 2.49
N THR A 91 38.63 -2.59 1.55
CA THR A 91 37.74 -2.86 0.42
C THR A 91 36.40 -3.42 0.90
N GLU A 92 36.41 -4.35 1.84
CA GLU A 92 35.19 -4.91 2.41
C GLU A 92 34.38 -3.87 3.19
N LEU A 93 35.02 -3.06 4.04
CA LEU A 93 34.36 -1.94 4.74
C LEU A 93 33.79 -0.91 3.75
N LYS A 94 34.47 -0.62 2.63
CA LYS A 94 33.92 0.26 1.59
C LYS A 94 32.67 -0.32 0.95
N ASN A 95 32.69 -1.60 0.60
CA ASN A 95 31.52 -2.28 0.04
C ASN A 95 30.35 -2.32 1.03
N GLN A 96 30.63 -2.57 2.32
CA GLN A 96 29.62 -2.49 3.38
C GLN A 96 29.08 -1.07 3.54
N LEU A 97 29.93 -0.04 3.51
CA LEU A 97 29.51 1.36 3.59
C LEU A 97 28.60 1.74 2.41
N GLU A 98 28.96 1.34 1.18
CA GLU A 98 28.13 1.57 -0.01
C GLU A 98 26.79 0.83 0.10
N GLY A 99 26.79 -0.43 0.55
CA GLY A 99 25.58 -1.21 0.80
C GLY A 99 24.66 -0.56 1.85
N SER A 100 25.21 -0.22 3.02
CA SER A 100 24.46 0.47 4.08
C SER A 100 23.95 1.84 3.64
N ASN A 101 24.70 2.59 2.84
CA ASN A 101 24.25 3.89 2.35
C ASN A 101 23.11 3.74 1.31
N ALA A 102 23.13 2.69 0.50
CA ALA A 102 22.02 2.33 -0.39
C ALA A 102 20.77 1.90 0.39
N GLU A 103 20.92 1.12 1.46
CA GLU A 103 19.82 0.78 2.37
C GLU A 103 19.25 2.01 3.08
N LEU A 104 20.11 2.94 3.51
CA LEU A 104 19.70 4.20 4.14
C LEU A 104 18.94 5.10 3.15
N ALA A 105 19.35 5.11 1.87
CA ALA A 105 18.61 5.81 0.82
C ALA A 105 17.20 5.22 0.63
N LYS A 106 17.09 3.89 0.52
CA LYS A 106 15.78 3.20 0.47
C LYS A 106 14.94 3.48 1.72
N ALA A 107 15.54 3.42 2.91
CA ALA A 107 14.85 3.71 4.16
C ALA A 107 14.34 5.16 4.21
N LYS A 108 15.10 6.13 3.68
CA LYS A 108 14.65 7.53 3.53
C LYS A 108 13.50 7.67 2.54
N GLU A 109 13.50 6.94 1.42
CA GLU A 109 12.37 6.91 0.48
C GLU A 109 11.11 6.35 1.15
N PHE A 110 11.23 5.25 1.89
CA PHE A 110 10.11 4.71 2.69
C PHE A 110 9.63 5.70 3.76
N LEU A 111 10.54 6.42 4.43
CA LEU A 111 10.18 7.45 5.40
C LEU A 111 9.44 8.62 4.73
N ALA A 112 9.78 8.98 3.49
CA ALA A 112 9.10 10.02 2.73
C ALA A 112 7.68 9.63 2.31
N LEU A 113 7.37 8.33 2.22
CA LEU A 113 6.02 7.79 1.97
C LEU A 113 5.13 7.78 3.23
N VAL A 114 5.70 7.88 4.44
CA VAL A 114 4.94 7.93 5.71
C VAL A 114 3.87 9.03 5.73
N PRO A 115 4.13 10.30 5.35
CA PRO A 115 3.08 11.32 5.29
C PRO A 115 1.98 11.02 4.26
N GLU A 116 2.28 10.25 3.20
CA GLU A 116 1.26 9.81 2.24
C GLU A 116 0.37 8.70 2.87
N ILE A 117 0.97 7.81 3.65
CA ILE A 117 0.23 6.81 4.44
C ILE A 117 -0.68 7.48 5.49
N GLU A 118 -0.22 8.55 6.15
CA GLU A 118 -1.05 9.32 7.08
C GLU A 118 -2.24 10.00 6.38
N LYS A 119 -2.02 10.57 5.18
CA LYS A 119 -3.11 11.11 4.35
C LYS A 119 -4.11 10.04 3.94
N VAL A 120 -3.63 8.87 3.50
CA VAL A 120 -4.50 7.73 3.15
C VAL A 120 -5.34 7.29 4.35
N LYS A 121 -4.77 7.29 5.57
CA LYS A 121 -5.52 6.99 6.80
C LYS A 121 -6.58 8.05 7.11
N GLU A 122 -6.26 9.33 6.91
CA GLU A 122 -7.22 10.42 7.09
C GLU A 122 -8.37 10.33 6.07
N ASP A 123 -8.07 10.04 4.80
CA ASP A 123 -9.06 9.85 3.75
C ASP A 123 -9.93 8.61 4.00
N LEU A 124 -9.36 7.54 4.57
CA LEU A 124 -10.12 6.36 4.98
C LEU A 124 -11.12 6.72 6.08
N MET A 125 -10.72 7.46 7.11
CA MET A 125 -11.66 7.91 8.16
C MET A 125 -12.75 8.86 7.62
N LYS A 126 -12.41 9.76 6.68
CA LYS A 126 -13.40 10.62 6.01
C LYS A 126 -14.37 9.80 5.16
N ASN A 127 -13.89 8.78 4.47
CA ASN A 127 -14.73 7.90 3.67
C ASN A 127 -15.63 7.02 4.55
N GLU A 128 -15.15 6.52 5.69
CA GLU A 128 -15.98 5.82 6.67
C GLU A 128 -17.11 6.72 7.21
N GLN A 129 -16.79 7.99 7.55
CA GLN A 129 -17.81 8.96 7.95
C GLN A 129 -18.83 9.23 6.84
N ARG A 130 -18.39 9.40 5.59
CA ARG A 130 -19.28 9.55 4.43
C ARG A 130 -20.16 8.32 4.19
N ILE A 131 -19.62 7.11 4.38
CA ILE A 131 -20.40 5.87 4.25
C ILE A 131 -21.52 5.84 5.29
N LEU A 132 -21.24 6.24 6.54
CA LEU A 132 -22.23 6.27 7.60
C LEU A 132 -23.31 7.35 7.35
N GLU A 133 -22.90 8.54 6.90
CA GLU A 133 -23.83 9.60 6.50
C GLU A 133 -24.71 9.17 5.33
N LEU A 134 -24.13 8.55 4.30
CA LEU A 134 -24.86 8.02 3.15
C LEU A 134 -25.82 6.89 3.55
N GLN A 135 -25.43 6.00 4.46
CA GLN A 135 -26.35 4.98 4.99
C GLN A 135 -27.55 5.60 5.71
N GLN A 136 -27.33 6.64 6.53
CA GLN A 136 -28.42 7.36 7.16
C GLN A 136 -29.30 8.09 6.14
N ALA A 137 -28.71 8.70 5.12
CA ALA A 137 -29.44 9.36 4.04
C ALA A 137 -30.30 8.37 3.23
N VAL A 138 -29.77 7.19 2.92
CA VAL A 138 -30.50 6.11 2.24
C VAL A 138 -31.67 5.62 3.12
N ALA A 139 -31.43 5.35 4.41
CA ALA A 139 -32.49 4.92 5.31
C ALA A 139 -33.62 5.97 5.43
N ASN A 140 -33.26 7.26 5.48
CA ASN A 140 -34.23 8.36 5.50
C ASN A 140 -35.00 8.47 4.18
N ALA A 141 -34.32 8.31 3.04
CA ALA A 141 -34.94 8.33 1.72
C ALA A 141 -35.90 7.15 1.53
N GLU A 142 -35.52 5.94 1.94
CA GLU A 142 -36.38 4.75 1.92
C GLU A 142 -37.62 4.94 2.78
N ALA A 143 -37.48 5.50 3.99
CA ALA A 143 -38.61 5.83 4.84
C ALA A 143 -39.56 6.87 4.19
N SER A 144 -39.00 7.90 3.53
CA SER A 144 -39.78 8.90 2.80
C SER A 144 -40.51 8.30 1.59
N ILE A 145 -39.87 7.40 0.85
CA ILE A 145 -40.48 6.70 -0.30
C ILE A 145 -41.62 5.78 0.18
N ALA A 146 -41.41 5.05 1.29
CA ALA A 146 -42.45 4.21 1.88
C ALA A 146 -43.68 5.05 2.30
N GLN A 147 -43.46 6.21 2.93
CA GLN A 147 -44.54 7.14 3.27
C GLN A 147 -45.24 7.71 2.04
N ALA A 148 -44.49 8.11 1.01
CA ALA A 148 -45.05 8.63 -0.23
C ALA A 148 -45.90 7.58 -0.96
N ASN A 149 -45.46 6.31 -1.00
CA ASN A 149 -46.23 5.21 -1.58
C ASN A 149 -47.53 4.95 -0.82
N LEU A 150 -47.51 5.00 0.52
CA LEU A 150 -48.74 4.89 1.33
C LEU A 150 -49.70 6.05 1.08
N GLN A 151 -49.18 7.27 0.88
CA GLN A 151 -50.02 8.42 0.52
C GLN A 151 -50.59 8.27 -0.88
N GLN A 152 -49.80 7.83 -1.86
CA GLN A 152 -50.28 7.56 -3.22
C GLN A 152 -51.40 6.52 -3.21
N GLN A 153 -51.23 5.38 -2.52
CA GLN A 153 -52.29 4.36 -2.42
C GLN A 153 -53.59 4.92 -1.84
N LYS A 154 -53.51 5.71 -0.76
CA LYS A 154 -54.70 6.34 -0.17
C LYS A 154 -55.39 7.33 -1.11
N VAL A 155 -54.60 8.12 -1.85
CA VAL A 155 -55.13 9.08 -2.82
C VAL A 155 -55.75 8.36 -4.01
N GLU A 156 -55.14 7.27 -4.49
CA GLU A 156 -55.70 6.43 -5.55
C GLU A 156 -56.98 5.72 -5.14
N GLU A 157 -57.04 5.14 -3.94
CA GLU A 157 -58.26 4.55 -3.38
C GLU A 157 -59.39 5.59 -3.29
N PHE A 158 -59.09 6.77 -2.75
CA PHE A 158 -60.05 7.86 -2.68
C PHE A 158 -60.48 8.34 -4.07
N ALA A 159 -59.55 8.49 -5.01
CA ALA A 159 -59.85 8.89 -6.39
C ALA A 159 -60.73 7.85 -7.09
N ASN A 160 -60.44 6.56 -6.93
CA ASN A 160 -61.24 5.46 -7.48
C ASN A 160 -62.65 5.42 -6.87
N GLU A 161 -62.78 5.63 -5.56
CA GLU A 161 -64.09 5.72 -4.89
C GLU A 161 -64.93 6.88 -5.44
N LYS A 162 -64.32 8.06 -5.61
CA LYS A 162 -65.00 9.23 -6.19
C LYS A 162 -65.34 9.03 -7.67
N ALA A 163 -64.45 8.43 -8.45
CA ALA A 163 -64.70 8.11 -9.84
C ALA A 163 -65.88 7.12 -9.98
N ALA A 164 -65.95 6.09 -9.12
CA ALA A 164 -67.07 5.15 -9.09
C ALA A 164 -68.40 5.84 -8.70
N LEU A 165 -68.37 6.77 -7.74
CA LEU A 165 -69.54 7.56 -7.36
C LEU A 165 -70.02 8.44 -8.53
N LEU A 166 -69.10 9.15 -9.20
CA LEU A 166 -69.44 9.97 -10.37
C LEU A 166 -69.96 9.11 -11.54
N ALA A 167 -69.40 7.92 -11.76
CA ALA A 167 -69.90 7.00 -12.78
C ALA A 167 -71.34 6.55 -12.49
N ASP A 168 -71.67 6.24 -11.23
CA ASP A 168 -73.04 5.87 -10.85
C ASP A 168 -74.03 7.05 -10.97
N ILE A 169 -73.60 8.29 -10.66
CA ILE A 169 -74.40 9.50 -10.90
C ILE A 169 -74.59 9.73 -12.40
N ALA A 170 -73.52 9.63 -13.20
CA ALA A 170 -73.56 9.83 -14.65
C ALA A 170 -74.42 8.76 -15.35
N ALA A 171 -74.46 7.54 -14.82
CA ALA A 171 -75.33 6.46 -15.28
C ALA A 171 -76.78 6.59 -14.80
N GLY A 172 -77.12 7.60 -13.99
CA GLY A 172 -78.48 7.83 -13.48
C GLY A 172 -79.00 6.70 -12.57
N ARG A 173 -78.12 5.94 -11.93
CA ARG A 173 -78.51 4.77 -11.12
C ARG A 173 -78.91 5.21 -9.71
N ILE A 174 -80.18 5.02 -9.37
CA ILE A 174 -80.69 5.22 -8.00
C ILE A 174 -80.21 4.07 -7.11
N ARG A 175 -79.42 4.38 -6.08
CA ARG A 175 -78.98 3.38 -5.08
C ARG A 175 -80.06 3.24 -4.01
N GLY A 176 -80.78 2.11 -3.99
CA GLY A 176 -81.82 1.80 -3.01
C GLY A 176 -83.15 1.34 -3.62
N GLU A 177 -84.21 1.35 -2.81
CA GLU A 177 -85.59 1.18 -3.26
C GLU A 177 -86.28 2.54 -3.18
N PHE A 178 -86.73 3.06 -4.32
CA PHE A 178 -87.41 4.34 -4.42
C PHE A 178 -88.86 4.09 -4.80
N ALA A 179 -89.77 4.59 -3.97
CA ALA A 179 -91.20 4.65 -4.23
C ALA A 179 -91.71 6.02 -3.77
N SER A 180 -92.29 6.78 -4.70
CA SER A 180 -92.89 8.09 -4.44
C SER A 180 -94.18 8.22 -5.24
N SER A 181 -94.87 9.36 -5.16
CA SER A 181 -96.06 9.65 -5.94
C SER A 181 -95.92 10.93 -6.76
N ILE A 182 -96.73 11.04 -7.83
CA ILE A 182 -96.77 12.24 -8.65
C ILE A 182 -97.53 13.33 -7.91
N LYS A 183 -96.83 14.43 -7.58
CA LYS A 183 -97.41 15.58 -6.90
C LYS A 183 -98.26 16.42 -7.84
N LYS A 184 -97.72 16.68 -9.05
CA LYS A 184 -98.39 17.44 -10.11
C LYS A 184 -97.98 16.93 -11.48
N ALA A 185 -98.93 16.79 -12.40
CA ALA A 185 -98.68 16.38 -13.77
C ALA A 185 -99.00 17.51 -14.77
N PHE A 186 -98.01 17.92 -15.55
CA PHE A 186 -98.18 18.92 -16.62
C PHE A 186 -98.17 18.22 -17.98
N ASN A 187 -99.27 17.53 -18.28
CA ASN A 187 -99.41 16.69 -19.47
C ASN A 187 -99.24 17.48 -20.79
N ASP A 188 -99.62 18.76 -20.82
CA ASP A 188 -99.48 19.62 -22.01
C ASP A 188 -98.02 19.94 -22.37
N TRP A 189 -97.13 19.89 -21.38
CA TRP A 189 -95.70 20.16 -21.53
C TRP A 189 -94.83 18.90 -21.42
N GLY A 190 -95.44 17.75 -21.15
CA GLY A 190 -94.74 16.47 -21.08
C GLY A 190 -93.78 16.34 -19.90
N PHE A 191 -94.01 17.03 -18.79
CA PHE A 191 -93.23 16.86 -17.57
C PHE A 191 -94.09 16.74 -16.32
N VAL A 192 -93.53 16.14 -15.28
CA VAL A 192 -94.20 15.87 -14.00
C VAL A 192 -93.31 16.29 -12.84
N ILE A 193 -93.93 16.65 -11.72
CA ILE A 193 -93.28 16.91 -10.44
C ILE A 193 -93.57 15.75 -9.51
N ILE A 194 -92.52 15.14 -8.98
CA ILE A 194 -92.57 13.96 -8.11
C ILE A 194 -92.32 14.40 -6.66
N GLU A 195 -93.06 13.84 -5.71
CA GLU A 195 -92.89 14.05 -4.26
C GLU A 195 -91.69 13.25 -3.71
N GLY A 196 -90.54 13.40 -4.34
CA GLY A 196 -89.32 12.67 -4.03
C GLY A 196 -88.13 13.34 -4.68
N GLY A 197 -87.18 13.79 -3.86
CA GLY A 197 -86.02 14.55 -4.28
C GLY A 197 -84.70 13.85 -3.98
N SER A 198 -83.61 14.62 -3.88
CA SER A 198 -82.28 14.09 -3.59
C SER A 198 -82.22 13.41 -2.22
N GLU A 199 -83.05 13.82 -1.25
CA GLU A 199 -83.15 13.18 0.07
C GLU A 199 -83.67 11.74 -0.02
N GLN A 200 -84.49 11.45 -1.02
CA GLN A 200 -85.05 10.10 -1.29
C GLN A 200 -84.18 9.30 -2.28
N GLY A 201 -82.98 9.81 -2.61
CA GLY A 201 -82.02 9.13 -3.48
C GLY A 201 -82.24 9.32 -4.98
N VAL A 202 -83.13 10.23 -5.40
CA VAL A 202 -83.33 10.55 -6.82
C VAL A 202 -82.12 11.29 -7.37
N VAL A 203 -81.58 10.83 -8.51
CA VAL A 203 -80.44 11.45 -9.20
C VAL A 203 -80.87 12.00 -10.56
N LYS A 204 -80.20 13.07 -11.00
CA LYS A 204 -80.39 13.62 -12.34
C LYS A 204 -80.05 12.56 -13.39
N LEU A 205 -80.81 12.53 -14.50
CA LEU A 205 -80.75 11.52 -15.56
C LEU A 205 -81.23 10.11 -15.16
N ALA A 206 -81.78 9.93 -13.95
CA ALA A 206 -82.39 8.67 -13.60
C ALA A 206 -83.66 8.41 -14.42
N GLN A 207 -83.84 7.15 -14.81
CA GLN A 207 -85.09 6.68 -15.39
C GLN A 207 -85.99 6.13 -14.29
N LEU A 208 -87.24 6.57 -14.27
CA LEU A 208 -88.26 6.16 -13.31
C LEU A 208 -89.46 5.57 -14.06
N ASP A 209 -90.08 4.56 -13.48
CA ASP A 209 -91.31 3.97 -14.01
C ASP A 209 -92.51 4.50 -13.23
N VAL A 210 -93.54 4.95 -13.95
CA VAL A 210 -94.83 5.35 -13.35
C VAL A 210 -95.78 4.17 -13.41
N VAL A 211 -96.40 3.83 -12.29
CA VAL A 211 -97.25 2.67 -12.12
C VAL A 211 -98.60 3.08 -11.53
N ARG A 212 -99.70 2.58 -12.10
CA ARG A 212 -101.05 2.71 -11.54
C ARG A 212 -101.67 1.33 -11.40
N GLY A 213 -102.07 0.96 -10.19
CA GLY A 213 -102.64 -0.35 -9.91
C GLY A 213 -101.72 -1.53 -10.24
N GLY A 214 -100.39 -1.33 -10.16
CA GLY A 214 -99.38 -2.36 -10.48
C GLY A 214 -99.01 -2.49 -11.96
N GLN A 215 -99.59 -1.68 -12.87
CA GLN A 215 -99.23 -1.66 -14.30
C GLN A 215 -98.41 -0.41 -14.65
N PRO A 216 -97.28 -0.54 -15.39
CA PRO A 216 -96.48 0.60 -15.80
C PRO A 216 -97.19 1.41 -16.90
N ILE A 217 -97.37 2.71 -16.67
CA ILE A 217 -98.04 3.64 -17.56
C ILE A 217 -97.05 4.29 -18.53
N CYS A 218 -95.92 4.79 -18.00
CA CYS A 218 -94.89 5.48 -18.76
C CYS A 218 -93.55 5.48 -18.05
N LYS A 219 -92.51 5.90 -18.78
CA LYS A 219 -91.17 6.11 -18.25
C LYS A 219 -90.87 7.61 -18.16
N LEU A 220 -90.22 8.00 -17.08
CA LEU A 220 -89.79 9.38 -16.84
C LEU A 220 -88.27 9.45 -16.84
N LEU A 221 -87.73 10.55 -17.32
CA LEU A 221 -86.32 10.92 -17.22
C LEU A 221 -86.20 12.14 -16.31
N VAL A 222 -85.47 12.00 -15.20
CA VAL A 222 -85.30 13.09 -14.24
C VAL A 222 -84.36 14.16 -14.81
N THR A 223 -84.83 15.41 -14.90
CA THR A 223 -84.07 16.52 -15.49
C THR A 223 -83.52 17.48 -14.43
N SER A 224 -84.24 17.67 -13.32
CA SER A 224 -83.80 18.47 -12.17
C SER A 224 -84.22 17.81 -10.86
N VAL A 225 -83.38 17.94 -9.84
CA VAL A 225 -83.60 17.35 -8.52
C VAL A 225 -83.39 18.43 -7.46
N GLU A 226 -84.40 18.61 -6.62
CA GLU A 226 -84.36 19.41 -5.38
C GLU A 226 -84.38 18.47 -4.16
N PRO A 227 -84.13 18.93 -2.93
CA PRO A 227 -84.09 18.06 -1.75
C PRO A 227 -85.36 17.22 -1.52
N GLY A 228 -86.54 17.82 -1.65
CA GLY A 228 -87.83 17.16 -1.42
C GLY A 228 -88.69 16.89 -2.66
N GLU A 229 -88.30 17.40 -3.83
CA GLU A 229 -89.07 17.28 -5.07
C GLU A 229 -88.14 17.06 -6.27
N ALA A 230 -88.63 16.39 -7.31
CA ALA A 230 -87.89 16.25 -8.57
C ALA A 230 -88.78 16.56 -9.77
N ALA A 231 -88.20 17.23 -10.76
CA ALA A 231 -88.82 17.44 -12.05
C ALA A 231 -88.33 16.37 -13.03
N ALA A 232 -89.28 15.66 -13.64
CA ALA A 232 -88.99 14.60 -14.60
C ALA A 232 -89.78 14.81 -15.89
N GLU A 233 -89.13 14.60 -17.01
CA GLU A 233 -89.71 14.66 -18.35
C GLU A 233 -90.24 13.28 -18.74
N VAL A 234 -91.41 13.24 -19.38
CA VAL A 234 -92.00 12.00 -19.88
C VAL A 234 -91.24 11.57 -21.12
N ILE A 235 -90.69 10.35 -21.12
CA ILE A 235 -89.95 9.83 -22.28
C ILE A 235 -90.94 9.67 -23.44
N PRO A 236 -90.73 10.36 -24.58
CA PRO A 236 -91.64 10.30 -25.72
C PRO A 236 -91.84 8.85 -26.21
N GLY A 237 -93.09 8.45 -26.41
CA GLY A 237 -93.45 7.10 -26.87
C GLY A 237 -93.46 6.01 -25.78
N SER A 238 -93.14 6.34 -24.53
CA SER A 238 -93.24 5.39 -23.40
C SER A 238 -94.64 5.32 -22.78
N LEU A 239 -95.52 6.26 -23.13
CA LEU A 239 -96.89 6.35 -22.59
C LEU A 239 -97.79 5.28 -23.19
N THR A 240 -98.49 4.54 -22.32
CA THR A 240 -99.46 3.53 -22.72
C THR A 240 -100.62 4.18 -23.51
N PRO A 241 -100.98 3.64 -24.70
CA PRO A 241 -102.00 4.26 -25.54
C PRO A 241 -103.33 4.48 -24.82
N GLY A 242 -103.84 5.72 -24.86
CA GLY A 242 -105.12 6.10 -24.26
C GLY A 242 -105.06 6.42 -22.76
N GLN A 243 -103.89 6.37 -22.12
CA GLN A 243 -103.72 6.67 -20.71
C GLN A 243 -103.01 8.02 -20.51
N ILE A 244 -103.48 8.81 -19.54
CA ILE A 244 -102.85 10.07 -19.12
C ILE A 244 -102.27 9.92 -17.72
N ILE A 245 -101.19 10.65 -17.45
CA ILE A 245 -100.57 10.69 -16.13
C ILE A 245 -101.44 11.53 -15.18
N GLN A 246 -101.63 11.05 -13.95
CA GLN A 246 -102.47 11.68 -12.94
C GLN A 246 -101.70 11.93 -11.65
N GLU A 247 -102.16 12.92 -10.88
CA GLU A 247 -101.68 13.15 -9.53
C GLU A 247 -102.00 11.93 -8.65
N GLY A 248 -101.03 11.50 -7.84
CA GLY A 248 -101.12 10.32 -6.99
C GLY A 248 -100.69 8.99 -7.65
N ASP A 249 -100.34 8.98 -8.94
CA ASP A 249 -99.71 7.80 -9.56
C ASP A 249 -98.39 7.46 -8.85
N THR A 250 -98.09 6.17 -8.67
CA THR A 250 -96.88 5.72 -7.97
C THR A 250 -95.69 5.75 -8.92
N VAL A 251 -94.56 6.30 -8.47
CA VAL A 251 -93.30 6.33 -9.20
C VAL A 251 -92.32 5.41 -8.51
N THR A 252 -91.80 4.44 -9.24
CA THR A 252 -90.80 3.49 -8.74
C THR A 252 -89.52 3.57 -9.55
N LYS A 253 -88.39 3.09 -8.97
CA LYS A 253 -87.15 2.91 -9.74
C LYS A 253 -87.43 2.10 -11.01
N ALA A 254 -86.84 2.50 -12.14
CA ALA A 254 -87.02 1.75 -13.36
C ALA A 254 -86.49 0.31 -13.16
N ALA A 255 -87.35 -0.69 -13.39
CA ALA A 255 -86.89 -2.06 -13.41
C ALA A 255 -85.99 -2.21 -14.64
N VAL A 256 -84.68 -2.41 -14.43
CA VAL A 256 -83.79 -2.78 -15.52
C VAL A 256 -84.37 -4.06 -16.13
N PRO A 257 -84.83 -4.07 -17.40
CA PRO A 257 -85.19 -5.32 -18.03
C PRO A 257 -83.92 -6.17 -18.09
N ASN A 258 -83.92 -7.30 -17.38
CA ASN A 258 -82.87 -8.30 -17.49
C ASN A 258 -82.96 -8.90 -18.89
N VAL A 259 -82.24 -8.32 -19.85
CA VAL A 259 -81.99 -8.95 -21.14
C VAL A 259 -80.78 -9.87 -20.94
N PRO A 260 -80.94 -11.20 -20.95
CA PRO A 260 -79.80 -12.10 -20.88
C PRO A 260 -78.99 -11.96 -22.15
N VAL A 261 -77.79 -11.38 -22.03
CA VAL A 261 -76.77 -11.45 -23.09
C VAL A 261 -76.28 -12.90 -23.15
N ALA A 262 -76.60 -13.56 -24.26
CA ALA A 262 -76.13 -14.90 -24.55
C ALA A 262 -74.59 -14.92 -24.68
N PRO A 263 -73.92 -15.97 -24.15
CA PRO A 263 -72.47 -16.04 -24.08
C PRO A 263 -71.82 -16.37 -25.43
N ALA A 264 -70.80 -15.59 -25.81
CA ALA A 264 -69.85 -15.98 -26.85
C ALA A 264 -68.89 -17.02 -26.27
N ALA A 265 -68.93 -18.23 -26.82
CA ALA A 265 -67.99 -19.31 -26.53
C ALA A 265 -66.75 -19.24 -27.46
N PRO A 266 -65.62 -19.84 -27.06
CA PRO A 266 -64.27 -19.41 -27.39
C PRO A 266 -63.58 -20.29 -28.44
N ALA A 267 -62.46 -19.81 -29.00
CA ALA A 267 -61.47 -20.67 -29.65
C ALA A 267 -60.06 -20.19 -29.25
N GLY A 268 -59.44 -20.91 -28.31
CA GLY A 268 -57.98 -21.12 -28.34
C GLY A 268 -57.66 -22.06 -29.50
N GLY A 269 -56.43 -22.31 -29.92
CA GLY A 269 -55.10 -21.94 -29.47
C GLY A 269 -54.11 -22.65 -30.42
N GLU A 270 -52.83 -22.54 -30.10
CA GLU A 270 -51.70 -23.35 -30.58
C GLU A 270 -51.04 -22.99 -31.93
N ALA A 271 -49.79 -22.55 -31.79
CA ALA A 271 -48.70 -22.62 -32.75
C ALA A 271 -48.16 -24.06 -32.87
N PRO A 272 -47.38 -24.35 -33.92
CA PRO A 272 -46.11 -25.03 -33.69
C PRO A 272 -44.92 -24.45 -34.50
N ALA A 273 -43.73 -24.92 -34.13
CA ALA A 273 -42.41 -24.35 -34.35
C ALA A 273 -41.59 -24.96 -35.52
N GLY A 274 -40.54 -24.23 -35.94
CA GLY A 274 -39.26 -24.69 -36.56
C GLY A 274 -39.31 -25.13 -38.03
N ALA A 275 -38.32 -24.96 -38.92
CA ALA A 275 -36.94 -24.42 -38.95
C ALA A 275 -36.51 -24.27 -40.46
N PRO A 276 -35.30 -23.77 -40.82
CA PRO A 276 -34.90 -23.11 -42.10
C PRO A 276 -34.27 -24.11 -43.14
N PRO A 277 -33.55 -23.79 -44.27
CA PRO A 277 -32.70 -22.63 -44.62
C PRO A 277 -32.68 -22.11 -46.09
N ALA A 278 -32.06 -20.93 -46.31
CA ALA A 278 -31.35 -20.59 -47.55
C ALA A 278 -30.25 -19.55 -47.30
N GLU A 279 -29.14 -19.77 -47.98
CA GLU A 279 -27.78 -19.27 -47.79
C GLU A 279 -27.46 -18.13 -48.79
N GLY A 280 -26.56 -17.20 -48.45
CA GLY A 280 -25.98 -16.29 -49.46
C GLY A 280 -25.33 -14.98 -48.98
N ALA A 281 -23.99 -15.05 -48.80
CA ALA A 281 -22.97 -14.01 -49.03
C ALA A 281 -22.68 -12.92 -47.96
N ALA A 282 -21.47 -13.03 -47.38
CA ALA A 282 -20.66 -11.99 -46.72
C ALA A 282 -19.48 -11.58 -47.67
N PRO A 283 -18.38 -10.91 -47.26
CA PRO A 283 -18.09 -10.06 -46.08
C PRO A 283 -17.26 -8.77 -46.41
N ALA A 284 -17.07 -7.88 -45.43
CA ALA A 284 -15.87 -7.04 -45.19
C ALA A 284 -16.11 -6.29 -43.86
N GLY A 285 -15.25 -6.20 -42.84
CA GLY A 285 -13.79 -6.29 -42.77
C GLY A 285 -13.33 -5.07 -41.95
N ALA A 286 -13.15 -5.24 -40.65
CA ALA A 286 -12.69 -4.21 -39.70
C ALA A 286 -11.19 -3.90 -39.85
N PRO A 287 -10.71 -2.75 -39.35
CA PRO A 287 -9.32 -2.66 -38.89
C PRO A 287 -9.19 -2.32 -37.40
N ALA A 288 -8.08 -2.82 -36.88
CA ALA A 288 -7.67 -2.94 -35.48
C ALA A 288 -7.18 -1.62 -34.83
N MET A 289 -7.17 -1.63 -33.49
CA MET A 289 -6.61 -0.61 -32.61
C MET A 289 -5.08 -0.68 -32.54
N ASP A 290 -4.44 0.48 -32.55
CA ASP A 290 -3.01 0.71 -32.34
C ASP A 290 -2.75 1.11 -30.86
N PRO A 291 -1.83 0.45 -30.11
CA PRO A 291 -1.69 0.62 -28.66
C PRO A 291 -0.51 1.49 -28.20
N PHE A 292 -0.02 2.46 -28.98
CA PHE A 292 1.01 3.41 -28.49
C PHE A 292 0.88 4.81 -29.13
N GLY A 293 0.49 5.82 -28.34
CA GLY A 293 0.47 7.23 -28.76
C GLY A 293 0.36 8.20 -27.58
N ALA A 294 1.33 9.13 -27.49
CA ALA A 294 1.61 10.07 -26.40
C ALA A 294 0.46 11.04 -26.01
N PRO A 295 0.48 11.62 -24.78
CA PRO A 295 -0.56 12.56 -24.38
C PRO A 295 -0.34 13.96 -24.97
N ALA A 296 -1.39 14.48 -25.61
CA ALA A 296 -1.54 15.89 -25.93
C ALA A 296 -2.03 16.66 -24.70
N ALA A 297 -1.36 17.78 -24.37
CA ALA A 297 -1.81 18.73 -23.36
C ALA A 297 -3.06 19.49 -23.81
N PRO A 298 -3.92 19.93 -22.86
CA PRO A 298 -4.62 21.19 -23.06
C PRO A 298 -4.59 22.13 -21.84
N ALA A 299 -4.22 23.37 -22.16
CA ALA A 299 -4.84 24.64 -21.80
C ALA A 299 -5.57 24.80 -20.44
N ALA A 300 -5.12 25.83 -19.71
CA ALA A 300 -5.88 26.52 -18.67
C ALA A 300 -7.22 27.08 -19.20
N PRO A 301 -8.20 27.33 -18.29
CA PRO A 301 -8.59 28.74 -18.12
C PRO A 301 -9.03 29.17 -16.69
N ALA A 302 -8.78 30.45 -16.44
CA ALA A 302 -9.63 31.47 -15.82
C ALA A 302 -10.20 31.31 -14.39
N ALA A 303 -9.78 32.26 -13.54
CA ALA A 303 -10.52 32.73 -12.37
C ALA A 303 -11.81 33.49 -12.76
N PRO A 304 -12.73 33.70 -11.80
CA PRO A 304 -13.16 35.08 -11.55
C PRO A 304 -13.21 35.47 -10.07
N ALA A 305 -13.07 36.78 -9.87
CA ALA A 305 -13.11 37.49 -8.60
C ALA A 305 -14.56 37.78 -8.13
N GLY A 306 -14.73 38.00 -6.82
CA GLY A 306 -15.93 38.62 -6.24
C GLY A 306 -16.03 38.51 -4.72
N ALA A 307 -15.54 39.53 -3.99
CA ALA A 307 -15.90 39.84 -2.59
C ALA A 307 -17.15 40.78 -2.57
N PRO A 308 -17.64 41.38 -1.45
CA PRO A 308 -17.32 41.22 -0.01
C PRO A 308 -18.57 41.23 0.94
N ALA A 309 -18.40 40.90 2.23
CA ALA A 309 -19.19 41.44 3.37
C ALA A 309 -18.58 40.95 4.70
N MET A 310 -17.81 41.80 5.39
CA MET A 310 -18.18 42.55 6.61
C MET A 310 -18.38 41.72 7.88
N ASP A 311 -17.34 41.81 8.70
CA ASP A 311 -17.19 41.55 10.14
C ASP A 311 -18.05 42.54 10.97
N PRO A 312 -18.78 42.08 12.00
CA PRO A 312 -19.48 42.99 12.90
C PRO A 312 -18.99 43.03 14.35
N PHE A 313 -17.86 42.46 14.80
CA PHE A 313 -17.43 42.70 16.19
C PHE A 313 -15.91 42.67 16.44
N GLY A 314 -15.33 43.86 16.51
CA GLY A 314 -13.96 44.10 16.98
C GLY A 314 -13.86 44.62 18.43
N ALA A 315 -12.88 44.04 19.15
CA ALA A 315 -11.96 44.64 20.13
C ALA A 315 -12.47 45.00 21.55
N PRO A 316 -11.60 45.10 22.61
CA PRO A 316 -10.13 45.29 22.57
C PRO A 316 -9.29 44.43 23.57
N PRO A 317 -7.94 44.58 23.61
CA PRO A 317 -7.01 43.64 24.26
C PRO A 317 -6.61 44.07 25.68
N ALA A 318 -6.16 43.11 26.51
CA ALA A 318 -5.54 43.40 27.80
C ALA A 318 -4.31 42.51 28.09
N ALA A 319 -3.30 43.20 28.62
CA ALA A 319 -1.94 42.86 28.99
C ALA A 319 -1.66 41.55 29.76
N ALA A 320 -0.41 41.10 29.61
CA ALA A 320 0.28 40.08 30.39
C ALA A 320 0.37 40.39 31.90
N PRO A 321 0.71 39.36 32.71
CA PRO A 321 1.99 39.43 33.39
C PRO A 321 2.81 38.12 33.35
N ALA A 322 4.10 38.28 33.61
CA ALA A 322 5.14 37.26 33.65
C ALA A 322 5.03 36.29 34.85
N GLY A 323 5.61 35.09 34.71
CA GLY A 323 6.16 34.34 35.85
C GLY A 323 6.15 32.81 35.72
N ALA A 324 7.35 32.24 35.96
CA ALA A 324 7.66 30.87 36.40
C ALA A 324 7.89 29.76 35.33
N ALA A 325 9.16 29.36 35.25
CA ALA A 325 9.66 28.11 34.65
C ALA A 325 9.20 26.86 35.42
N PRO A 326 9.34 25.66 34.82
CA PRO A 326 10.24 24.71 35.46
C PRO A 326 11.10 23.85 34.52
N ALA A 327 12.33 23.63 35.02
CA ALA A 327 13.21 22.46 34.99
C ALA A 327 13.13 21.42 33.85
N ALA A 328 14.30 21.24 33.23
CA ALA A 328 14.69 20.15 32.35
C ALA A 328 14.70 18.78 33.09
N MET A 329 14.22 17.74 32.40
CA MET A 329 14.42 16.34 32.77
C MET A 329 15.57 15.74 31.95
N ASP A 330 16.51 15.12 32.68
CA ASP A 330 17.65 14.33 32.20
C ASP A 330 17.19 12.88 31.86
N PRO A 331 17.46 12.34 30.66
CA PRO A 331 16.84 11.10 30.18
C PRO A 331 17.68 9.80 30.38
N PHE A 332 18.71 9.77 31.21
CA PHE A 332 19.50 8.53 31.41
C PHE A 332 19.74 8.17 32.88
N GLY A 333 18.78 7.44 33.48
CA GLY A 333 18.91 6.78 34.78
C GLY A 333 18.68 5.27 34.67
N ALA A 334 19.73 4.49 34.95
CA ALA A 334 19.74 3.02 34.89
C ALA A 334 18.84 2.35 35.96
N PRO A 335 18.27 1.16 35.69
CA PRO A 335 17.34 0.50 36.61
C PRO A 335 18.03 -0.35 37.70
N ALA A 336 17.38 -0.39 38.86
CA ALA A 336 17.71 -1.17 40.04
C ALA A 336 17.42 -2.68 39.90
N ALA A 337 18.19 -3.48 40.63
CA ALA A 337 18.11 -4.94 40.75
C ALA A 337 16.85 -5.44 41.49
N PRO A 338 16.51 -6.74 41.32
CA PRO A 338 15.87 -7.49 42.39
C PRO A 338 16.50 -8.87 42.66
N ALA A 339 16.07 -9.44 43.78
CA ALA A 339 16.65 -10.47 44.63
C ALA A 339 16.69 -11.92 44.11
N ALA A 340 17.57 -12.72 44.74
CA ALA A 340 17.65 -14.19 44.67
C ALA A 340 16.58 -14.88 45.56
N PRO A 341 16.31 -16.20 45.44
CA PRO A 341 17.20 -17.21 46.06
C PRO A 341 17.27 -18.63 45.42
N ALA A 342 18.21 -19.43 45.98
CA ALA A 342 18.27 -20.90 46.07
C ALA A 342 19.21 -21.69 45.12
N THR A 343 20.30 -22.19 45.71
CA THR A 343 21.16 -23.33 45.28
C THR A 343 20.85 -24.54 46.17
N PRO A 344 21.09 -25.83 45.79
CA PRO A 344 22.47 -26.37 45.88
C PRO A 344 22.81 -27.54 44.92
N ALA A 345 24.07 -27.62 44.47
CA ALA A 345 24.87 -28.86 44.39
C ALA A 345 26.30 -28.57 43.85
N THR A 346 27.30 -29.13 44.52
CA THR A 346 28.74 -29.17 44.18
C THR A 346 29.19 -30.65 44.12
N PRO A 347 30.41 -31.01 43.67
CA PRO A 347 31.23 -30.67 42.48
C PRO A 347 31.70 -31.99 41.77
N PRO A 348 32.71 -32.06 40.85
CA PRO A 348 34.14 -31.99 41.22
C PRO A 348 35.08 -31.34 40.15
N ALA A 349 36.38 -31.37 40.47
CA ALA A 349 37.51 -30.57 40.01
C ALA A 349 38.16 -30.91 38.63
N ALA A 350 39.26 -30.18 38.35
CA ALA A 350 40.24 -30.25 37.25
C ALA A 350 39.94 -29.29 36.07
N GLY A 351 40.87 -28.58 35.42
CA GLY A 351 42.34 -28.54 35.42
C GLY A 351 42.80 -27.40 34.47
N ALA A 352 44.10 -27.18 34.37
CA ALA A 352 44.83 -26.04 33.79
C ALA A 352 44.47 -25.57 32.35
N PRO A 353 44.82 -24.31 31.96
CA PRO A 353 44.72 -23.84 30.57
C PRO A 353 45.80 -24.45 29.67
N ALA A 354 45.39 -24.84 28.45
CA ALA A 354 46.18 -25.52 27.44
C ALA A 354 47.19 -24.61 26.70
N ASP A 355 48.32 -25.22 26.36
CA ASP A 355 49.51 -24.70 25.68
C ASP A 355 49.26 -24.45 24.16
N PRO A 356 49.67 -23.31 23.58
CA PRO A 356 49.43 -22.97 22.17
C PRO A 356 50.30 -23.71 21.13
N PHE A 357 51.07 -24.72 21.51
CA PHE A 357 52.03 -25.42 20.62
C PHE A 357 51.79 -26.92 20.39
N ALA A 358 50.54 -27.39 20.40
CA ALA A 358 50.22 -28.78 20.05
C ALA A 358 49.88 -28.95 18.53
N PRO A 359 50.52 -29.88 17.79
CA PRO A 359 50.19 -30.18 16.40
C PRO A 359 48.91 -31.03 16.28
N ALA A 360 48.07 -30.72 15.28
CA ALA A 360 46.79 -31.39 15.05
C ALA A 360 46.97 -32.85 14.56
N PRO A 361 46.23 -33.83 15.12
CA PRO A 361 46.24 -35.21 14.63
C PRO A 361 45.06 -35.49 13.69
N GLY A 362 45.34 -36.23 12.60
CA GLY A 362 44.34 -37.11 11.97
C GLY A 362 43.84 -36.70 10.59
N ALA A 363 44.49 -37.22 9.55
CA ALA A 363 43.89 -37.42 8.23
C ALA A 363 42.82 -38.53 8.29
N PRO A 364 41.85 -38.52 7.36
CA PRO A 364 41.65 -39.74 6.58
C PRO A 364 41.40 -39.52 5.08
N ALA A 365 41.94 -40.49 4.32
CA ALA A 365 41.45 -41.07 3.07
C ALA A 365 41.21 -40.19 1.82
N THR A 366 42.00 -40.52 0.80
CA THR A 366 41.86 -40.21 -0.63
C THR A 366 40.51 -40.61 -1.23
N PRO A 367 39.96 -39.82 -2.17
CA PRO A 367 39.19 -40.34 -3.28
C PRO A 367 39.96 -40.20 -4.61
N THR A 368 39.86 -41.26 -5.40
CA THR A 368 40.34 -41.52 -6.76
C THR A 368 40.15 -40.36 -7.75
N PRO A 369 41.08 -40.09 -8.68
CA PRO A 369 40.92 -39.04 -9.69
C PRO A 369 39.91 -39.45 -10.79
N PRO A 370 39.03 -38.55 -11.26
CA PRO A 370 38.23 -38.79 -12.45
C PRO A 370 39.07 -38.65 -13.74
N ALA A 371 38.65 -39.42 -14.75
CA ALA A 371 39.33 -39.65 -16.02
C ALA A 371 39.60 -38.38 -16.86
N LYS A 372 40.73 -38.42 -17.56
CA LYS A 372 41.16 -37.47 -18.61
C LYS A 372 40.18 -37.45 -19.78
N PRO A 373 39.60 -36.31 -20.19
CA PRO A 373 39.01 -36.18 -21.51
C PRO A 373 40.12 -36.05 -22.56
N ALA A 374 39.96 -36.77 -23.67
CA ALA A 374 40.89 -36.76 -24.80
C ALA A 374 40.91 -35.38 -25.48
N ASP A 375 42.10 -34.86 -25.75
CA ASP A 375 42.32 -33.75 -26.69
C ASP A 375 42.17 -34.28 -28.13
N PRO A 376 41.27 -33.72 -28.96
CA PRO A 376 41.15 -34.10 -30.37
C PRO A 376 42.07 -33.32 -31.31
N PHE A 377 42.99 -32.49 -30.80
CA PHE A 377 43.93 -31.71 -31.62
C PHE A 377 45.30 -31.60 -30.97
N ALA A 378 46.17 -32.57 -31.24
CA ALA A 378 47.62 -32.38 -31.21
C ALA A 378 48.23 -33.18 -32.39
N PRO A 379 49.25 -32.62 -33.08
CA PRO A 379 49.75 -33.07 -34.38
C PRO A 379 50.47 -34.43 -34.38
#